data_AF-A0A527VT88-F1
#
_entry.id   AF-A0A527VT88-F1
#
_cell.length_a   1.000
_cell.length_b   1.000
_cell.length_c   1.000
_cell.angle_alpha   90.00
_cell.angle_beta   90.00
_cell.angle_gamma   90.00
#
_symmetry.space_group_name_H-M   'P 1'
#
loop_
_entity.id
_entity.type
_entity.pdbx_description
1 polymer ?
#
loop_
_entity_poly.entity_id
_entity_poly.type
_entity_poly.pdbx_seq_one_letter_code
_entity_poly.pdbx_strand_id
1 'polypeptide(L)'
;MPRRILVLVGHPDPSPDRLCRALAAAYAEAAEKAGHSVRKIDLALLDFPMLRTMQEFEHGTIPDGLKEAAEAVVWAEHFVFVFPLWLGTVPALLKA
;
A
#
# COMPACT_ATOMS: atom_id res chain seq x y z
N MET A 1 18.44 14.56 1.39
CA MET A 1 18.37 14.17 -0.03
C MET A 1 16.93 13.77 -0.32
N PRO A 2 16.33 14.25 -1.43
CA PRO A 2 15.03 13.77 -1.92
C PRO A 2 15.01 12.24 -2.02
N ARG A 3 13.84 11.64 -1.80
CA ARG A 3 13.62 10.18 -1.89
C ARG A 3 12.28 9.90 -2.54
N ARG A 4 12.15 8.72 -3.14
CA ARG A 4 10.89 8.17 -3.65
C ARG A 4 10.20 7.35 -2.56
N ILE A 5 9.08 7.83 -2.03
CA ILE A 5 8.38 7.23 -0.90
C ILE A 5 7.07 6.61 -1.37
N LEU A 6 6.87 5.33 -1.04
CA LEU A 6 5.58 4.67 -1.18
C LEU A 6 4.85 4.63 0.16
N VAL A 7 3.69 5.29 0.24
CA VAL A 7 2.78 5.22 1.39
C VAL A 7 1.67 4.22 1.08
N LEU A 8 1.60 3.16 1.88
CA LEU A 8 0.59 2.10 1.80
C LEU A 8 -0.45 2.28 2.91
N VAL A 9 -1.70 2.51 2.52
CA VAL A 9 -2.85 2.47 3.43
C VAL A 9 -3.34 1.03 3.50
N GLY A 10 -3.06 0.38 4.63
CA GLY A 10 -3.40 -1.02 4.89
C GLY A 10 -4.68 -1.22 5.69
N HIS A 11 -5.57 -0.23 5.75
CA HIS A 11 -6.87 -0.37 6.39
C HIS A 11 -7.85 -1.05 5.41
N PRO A 12 -8.48 -2.19 5.75
CA PRO A 12 -9.28 -2.96 4.78
C PRO A 12 -10.68 -2.41 4.53
N ASP A 13 -11.24 -1.61 5.44
CA ASP A 13 -12.48 -0.87 5.17
C ASP A 13 -12.19 0.30 4.22
N PRO A 14 -12.86 0.42 3.05
CA PRO A 14 -12.65 1.50 2.07
C PRO A 14 -13.22 2.86 2.49
N SER A 15 -13.98 2.92 3.60
CA SER A 15 -14.65 4.15 4.02
C SER A 15 -13.65 5.32 4.24
N PRO A 16 -13.92 6.53 3.71
CA PRO A 16 -12.96 7.63 3.71
C PRO A 16 -12.69 8.22 5.11
N ASP A 17 -13.58 7.98 6.07
CA ASP A 17 -13.52 8.45 7.46
C ASP A 17 -12.56 7.64 8.37
N ARG A 18 -11.86 6.63 7.84
CA ARG A 18 -10.88 5.84 8.61
C ARG A 18 -9.63 6.65 8.91
N LEU A 19 -9.23 6.66 10.19
CA LEU A 19 -8.06 7.39 10.71
C LEU A 19 -6.77 7.12 9.90
N CYS A 20 -6.54 5.87 9.46
CA CYS A 20 -5.37 5.52 8.68
C CYS A 20 -5.23 6.33 7.38
N ARG A 21 -6.34 6.69 6.71
CA ARG A 21 -6.30 7.54 5.51
C ARG A 21 -5.89 8.97 5.84
N ALA A 22 -6.38 9.51 6.95
CA ALA A 22 -5.98 10.83 7.43
C ALA A 22 -4.47 10.88 7.80
N LEU A 23 -3.98 9.85 8.51
CA LEU A 23 -2.56 9.74 8.87
C LEU A 23 -1.67 9.60 7.63
N ALA A 24 -2.06 8.77 6.66
CA ALA A 24 -1.32 8.60 5.41
C ALA A 24 -1.30 9.89 4.58
N ALA A 25 -2.42 10.62 4.51
CA ALA A 25 -2.50 11.91 3.82
C ALA A 25 -1.58 12.95 4.48
N ALA A 26 -1.60 13.06 5.81
CA ALA A 26 -0.74 13.98 6.55
C ALA A 26 0.75 13.67 6.36
N TYR A 27 1.13 12.39 6.38
CA TYR A 27 2.51 11.98 6.09
C TYR A 27 2.92 12.36 4.66
N ALA A 28 2.09 12.02 3.67
CA ALA A 28 2.37 12.29 2.26
C ALA A 28 2.55 13.78 2.00
N GLU A 29 1.64 14.62 2.51
CA GLU A 29 1.70 16.07 2.37
C GLU A 29 2.98 16.66 2.99
N ALA A 30 3.35 16.20 4.20
CA ALA A 30 4.58 16.65 4.85
C ALA A 30 5.84 16.20 4.10
N ALA A 31 5.85 14.97 3.59
CA ALA A 31 6.97 14.43 2.83
C ALA A 31 7.17 15.15 1.49
N GLU A 32 6.07 15.44 0.77
CA GLU A 32 6.10 16.24 -0.45
C GLU A 32 6.63 17.65 -0.18
N LYS A 33 6.17 18.31 0.89
CA LYS A 33 6.68 19.63 1.33
C LYS A 33 8.17 19.61 1.67
N ALA A 34 8.68 18.48 2.15
CA ALA A 34 10.11 18.27 2.42
C ALA A 34 10.93 17.93 1.16
N GLY A 35 10.31 17.91 -0.02
CA GLY A 35 10.97 17.67 -1.31
C GLY A 35 11.10 16.19 -1.70
N HIS A 36 10.35 15.29 -1.06
CA HIS A 36 10.26 13.90 -1.49
C HIS A 36 9.23 13.73 -2.61
N SER A 37 9.44 12.73 -3.47
CA SER A 37 8.39 12.28 -4.38
C SER A 37 7.59 11.20 -3.67
N VAL A 38 6.26 11.33 -3.63
CA VAL A 38 5.39 10.39 -2.92
C VAL A 38 4.43 9.71 -3.90
N ARG A 39 4.28 8.39 -3.76
CA ARG A 39 3.16 7.62 -4.33
C ARG A 39 2.36 7.04 -3.18
N LYS A 40 1.05 6.92 -3.36
CA LYS A 40 0.15 6.35 -2.36
C LYS A 40 -0.64 5.20 -2.97
N ILE A 41 -0.73 4.09 -2.24
CA ILE A 41 -1.60 2.96 -2.57
C ILE A 41 -2.58 2.76 -1.41
N ASP A 42 -3.86 2.59 -1.75
CA ASP A 42 -4.90 2.24 -0.81
C ASP A 42 -5.40 0.83 -1.10
N LEU A 43 -5.02 -0.13 -0.24
CA LEU A 43 -5.27 -1.54 -0.51
C LEU A 43 -6.76 -1.89 -0.54
N ALA A 44 -7.61 -1.18 0.19
CA ALA A 44 -9.04 -1.44 0.20
C ALA A 44 -9.74 -1.03 -1.11
N LEU A 45 -9.05 -0.30 -1.99
CA LEU A 45 -9.55 0.11 -3.30
C LEU A 45 -9.00 -0.75 -4.44
N LEU A 46 -8.07 -1.65 -4.15
CA LEU A 46 -7.55 -2.60 -5.14
C LEU A 46 -8.45 -3.83 -5.19
N ASP A 47 -8.74 -4.29 -6.40
CA ASP A 47 -9.39 -5.55 -6.66
C ASP A 47 -8.37 -6.51 -7.28
N PHE A 48 -8.11 -7.63 -6.60
CA PHE A 48 -7.14 -8.62 -7.04
C PHE A 48 -7.51 -10.02 -6.53
N PRO A 49 -7.22 -11.07 -7.33
CA PRO A 49 -7.45 -12.44 -6.90
C PRO A 49 -6.46 -12.85 -5.82
N MET A 50 -6.94 -13.60 -4.82
CA MET A 50 -6.07 -14.27 -3.86
C MET A 50 -5.32 -15.42 -4.54
N LEU A 51 -4.01 -15.51 -4.28
CA LEU A 51 -3.22 -16.69 -4.62
C LEU A 51 -3.66 -17.88 -3.75
N ARG A 52 -3.94 -19.02 -4.39
CA ARG A 52 -4.46 -20.24 -3.78
C ARG A 52 -3.50 -21.42 -3.88
N THR A 53 -2.57 -21.41 -4.85
CA THR A 53 -1.63 -22.52 -5.05
C THR A 53 -0.18 -22.04 -5.16
N MET A 54 0.76 -22.94 -4.87
CA MET A 54 2.20 -22.67 -5.07
C MET A 54 2.52 -22.37 -6.54
N GLN A 55 1.84 -23.04 -7.48
CA GLN A 55 2.02 -22.78 -8.91
C GLN A 55 1.62 -21.36 -9.30
N GLU A 56 0.51 -20.84 -8.75
CA GLU A 56 0.12 -19.44 -8.94
C GLU A 56 1.13 -18.47 -8.33
N PHE A 57 1.71 -18.80 -7.17
CA PHE A 57 2.71 -17.97 -6.50
C PHE A 57 4.04 -17.90 -7.28
N GLU A 58 4.52 -19.04 -7.80
CA GLU A 58 5.83 -19.13 -8.45
C GLU A 58 5.81 -18.75 -9.94
N HIS A 59 4.70 -19.03 -10.63
CA HIS A 59 4.62 -18.92 -12.09
C HIS A 59 3.44 -18.08 -12.59
N GLY A 60 2.62 -17.56 -11.69
CA GLY A 60 1.50 -16.68 -12.05
C GLY A 60 1.96 -15.33 -12.61
N THR A 61 1.06 -14.68 -13.33
CA THR A 61 1.28 -13.32 -13.85
C THR A 61 0.66 -12.29 -12.91
N ILE A 62 1.26 -11.09 -12.84
CA ILE A 62 0.71 -9.97 -12.08
C ILE A 62 -0.66 -9.59 -12.66
N PRO A 63 -1.75 -9.60 -11.86
CA PRO A 63 -3.06 -9.11 -12.27
C PRO A 63 -3.01 -7.66 -12.74
N ASP A 64 -3.82 -7.29 -13.73
CA ASP A 64 -3.82 -5.93 -14.29
C ASP A 64 -4.05 -4.86 -13.21
N GLY A 65 -4.96 -5.10 -12.26
CA GLY A 65 -5.23 -4.20 -11.13
C GLY A 65 -4.06 -4.01 -10.17
N LEU A 66 -3.00 -4.82 -10.26
CA LEU A 66 -1.80 -4.72 -9.44
C LEU A 66 -0.58 -4.16 -10.18
N LYS A 67 -0.68 -3.86 -11.49
CA LYS A 67 0.47 -3.36 -12.26
C LYS A 67 1.03 -2.05 -11.72
N GLU A 68 0.16 -1.07 -11.47
CA GLU A 68 0.59 0.22 -10.89
C GLU A 68 1.20 0.05 -9.49
N ALA A 69 0.63 -0.86 -8.68
CA ALA A 69 1.15 -1.18 -7.37
C ALA A 69 2.54 -1.82 -7.45
N ALA A 70 2.74 -2.78 -8.36
CA ALA A 70 4.02 -3.42 -8.59
C ALA A 70 5.08 -2.43 -9.07
N GLU A 71 4.74 -1.53 -10.00
CA GLU A 71 5.63 -0.46 -10.45
C GLU A 71 6.00 0.51 -9.33
N ALA A 72 5.03 0.88 -8.48
CA ALA A 72 5.27 1.75 -7.34
C ALA A 72 6.20 1.10 -6.30
N VAL A 73 6.09 -0.21 -6.08
CA VAL A 73 7.00 -0.98 -5.21
C VAL A 73 8.42 -0.95 -5.76
N VAL A 74 8.63 -1.19 -7.06
CA VAL A 74 9.96 -1.12 -7.70
C VAL A 74 10.52 0.31 -7.69
N TRP A 75 9.65 1.31 -7.84
CA TRP A 75 10.03 2.72 -7.84
C TRP A 75 10.48 3.23 -6.47
N ALA A 76 9.95 2.69 -5.37
CA ALA A 76 10.17 3.21 -4.02
C ALA A 76 11.58 2.96 -3.47
N GLU A 77 12.10 3.95 -2.74
CA GLU A 77 13.34 3.87 -1.96
C GLU A 77 13.05 3.83 -0.44
N HIS A 78 11.81 4.18 -0.06
CA HIS A 78 11.34 4.18 1.31
C HIS A 78 9.86 3.80 1.34
N PHE A 79 9.49 2.94 2.29
CA PHE A 79 8.13 2.44 2.46
C PHE A 79 7.55 2.91 3.78
N VAL A 80 6.28 3.31 3.74
CA VAL A 80 5.51 3.70 4.91
C VAL A 80 4.23 2.92 4.91
N PHE A 81 4.01 2.11 5.94
CA PHE A 81 2.80 1.34 6.11
C PHE A 81 1.93 1.99 7.19
N VAL A 82 0.71 2.34 6.83
CA VAL A 82 -0.28 2.91 7.75
C VAL A 82 -1.45 1.96 7.86
N PHE A 83 -1.59 1.29 9.00
CA PHE A 83 -2.61 0.27 9.23
C PHE A 83 -3.06 0.26 10.69
N PRO A 84 -4.29 -0.18 10.98
CA PRO A 84 -4.72 -0.41 12.35
C PRO A 84 -4.12 -1.72 12.88
N LEU A 85 -3.77 -1.76 14.16
CA LEU A 85 -3.35 -2.99 14.81
C LEU A 85 -4.58 -3.85 15.10
N TRP A 86 -4.71 -4.99 14.42
CA TRP A 86 -5.79 -5.95 14.61
C TRP A 86 -5.23 -7.25 15.15
N LEU A 87 -5.73 -7.68 16.31
CA LEU A 87 -5.28 -8.91 16.98
C LEU A 87 -3.76 -8.98 17.16
N GLY A 88 -3.10 -7.83 17.39
CA GLY A 88 -1.66 -7.75 17.59
C GLY A 88 -0.81 -7.72 16.32
N THR A 89 -1.41 -7.62 15.13
CA THR A 89 -0.68 -7.55 13.85
C THR A 89 -1.39 -6.68 12.79
N VAL A 90 -0.87 -6.69 11.57
CA VAL A 90 -1.47 -6.06 10.39
C VAL A 90 -2.83 -6.72 10.03
N PRO A 91 -3.78 -6.00 9.41
CA PRO A 91 -5.00 -6.60 8.89
C PRO A 91 -4.72 -7.68 7.83
N ALA A 92 -5.62 -8.66 7.70
CA ALA A 92 -5.47 -9.76 6.76
C ALA A 92 -5.27 -9.31 5.30
N LEU A 93 -5.96 -8.24 4.87
CA LEU A 93 -5.81 -7.67 3.53
C LEU A 93 -4.39 -7.12 3.28
N LEU A 94 -3.76 -6.52 4.29
CA LEU A 94 -2.37 -6.04 4.18
C LEU A 94 -1.37 -7.20 4.28
N LYS A 95 -1.73 -8.28 4.98
CA LYS A 95 -0.86 -9.46 5.13
C LYS A 95 -0.82 -10.34 3.87
N ALA A 96 -1.92 -10.36 3.10
CA ALA A 96 -2.07 -11.11 1.87
C ALA A 96 -1.03 -10.68 0.82
#